data_AF-A0A838SMG7-F1
#
_entry.id   AF-A0A838SMG7-F1
#
_cell.length_a   1.000
_cell.length_b   1.000
_cell.length_c   1.000
_cell.angle_alpha   90.00
_cell.angle_beta   90.00
_cell.angle_gamma   90.00
#
_symmetry.space_group_name_H-M   'P 1'
#
loop_
_entity.id
_entity.type
_entity.pdbx_description
1 polymer ?
#
loop_
_entity_poly.entity_id
_entity_poly.type
_entity_poly.pdbx_seq_one_letter_code
_entity_poly.pdbx_strand_id
1 'polypeptide(L)' 'PPEAMTAAFAAPLRGWERLYVDHVQQADRGADLDFLVGSSGDEVIRGSH' A
#
# COMPACT_ATOMS: atom_id res chain seq x y z
N PRO A 1 16.61 -5.61 14.72
CA PRO A 1 17.66 -5.08 13.81
C PRO A 1 18.35 -3.85 14.42
N PRO A 2 19.62 -3.59 14.10
CA PRO A 2 20.31 -2.36 14.51
C PRO A 2 19.63 -1.13 13.90
N GLU A 3 19.53 -0.03 14.64
CA GLU A 3 18.88 1.22 14.20
C GLU A 3 19.42 1.73 12.86
N ALA A 4 20.74 1.67 12.68
CA ALA A 4 21.43 2.05 11.45
C ALA A 4 21.00 1.21 10.23
N MET A 5 20.65 -0.06 10.44
CA MET A 5 20.17 -0.93 9.37
C MET A 5 18.75 -0.54 8.96
N THR A 6 17.90 -0.16 9.92
CA THR A 6 16.52 0.29 9.68
C THR A 6 16.46 1.63 8.97
N ALA A 7 17.36 2.55 9.32
CA ALA A 7 17.48 3.86 8.68
C ALA A 7 17.96 3.79 7.22
N ALA A 8 18.59 2.68 6.80
CA ALA A 8 19.05 2.47 5.44
C ALA A 8 17.96 1.93 4.50
N PHE A 9 16.79 1.54 5.02
CA PHE A 9 15.67 1.11 4.19
C PHE A 9 15.04 2.30 3.45
N ALA A 10 14.28 1.99 2.40
CA ALA A 10 13.52 3.00 1.65
C ALA A 10 12.61 3.80 2.61
N ALA A 11 12.74 5.12 2.58
CA ALA A 11 11.95 6.06 3.36
C ALA A 11 11.30 7.11 2.43
N PRO A 12 10.42 6.68 1.52
CA PRO A 12 9.75 7.60 0.61
C PRO A 12 8.93 8.65 1.37
N LEU A 13 8.99 9.90 0.92
CA LEU A 13 8.25 11.00 1.54
C LEU A 13 6.79 11.10 1.04
N ARG A 14 6.53 10.68 -0.21
CA ARG A 14 5.22 10.83 -0.87
C ARG A 14 5.13 9.98 -2.14
N GLY A 15 3.95 9.99 -2.76
CA GLY A 15 3.71 9.38 -4.05
C GLY A 15 3.55 7.87 -3.95
N TRP A 16 3.73 7.20 -5.09
CA TRP A 16 3.46 5.77 -5.19
C TRP A 16 4.34 4.92 -4.27
N GLU A 17 5.62 5.25 -4.15
CA GLU A 17 6.55 4.50 -3.29
C GLU A 17 6.09 4.53 -1.82
N ARG A 18 5.65 5.69 -1.33
CA ARG A 18 5.11 5.81 0.02
C ARG A 18 3.83 5.00 0.21
N LEU A 19 2.91 5.09 -0.75
CA LEU A 19 1.67 4.31 -0.72
C LEU A 19 2.00 2.81 -0.69
N TYR A 20 2.90 2.33 -1.54
CA TYR A 20 3.31 0.94 -1.57
C TYR A 20 3.95 0.48 -0.25
N VAL A 21 4.95 1.21 0.24
CA VAL A 21 5.70 0.85 1.46
C VAL A 21 4.80 0.84 2.71
N ASP A 22 3.83 1.76 2.78
CA ASP A 22 2.93 1.85 3.93
C ASP A 22 1.85 0.76 3.94
N HIS A 23 1.42 0.28 2.78
CA HIS A 23 0.21 -0.54 2.65
C HIS A 23 0.44 -1.99 2.19
N VAL A 24 1.62 -2.33 1.68
CA VAL A 24 1.90 -3.70 1.21
C VAL A 24 1.96 -4.70 2.37
N GLN A 25 1.20 -5.77 2.23
CA GLN A 25 1.15 -6.86 3.20
C GLN A 25 2.34 -7.82 3.02
N GLN A 26 2.60 -8.63 4.05
CA GLN A 26 3.66 -9.63 4.00
C GLN A 26 3.36 -10.72 2.94
N ALA A 27 4.41 -11.40 2.50
CA ALA A 27 4.34 -12.38 1.39
C ALA A 27 3.41 -13.57 1.69
N ASP A 28 3.27 -13.98 2.96
CA ASP A 28 2.33 -15.03 3.39
C ASP A 28 0.87 -14.62 3.20
N ARG A 29 0.60 -13.31 3.05
CA ARG A 29 -0.72 -12.74 2.75
C ARG A 29 -0.88 -12.32 1.29
N GLY A 30 0.03 -12.75 0.41
CA GLY A 30 -0.05 -12.48 -1.02
C GLY A 30 0.58 -11.17 -1.50
N ALA A 31 1.25 -10.42 -0.62
CA ALA A 31 1.88 -9.14 -0.97
C ALA A 31 0.93 -8.11 -1.61
N ASP A 32 -0.34 -8.16 -1.23
CA ASP A 32 -1.38 -7.22 -1.68
C ASP A 32 -1.35 -5.92 -0.85
N LEU A 33 -2.02 -4.88 -1.34
CA LEU A 33 -2.25 -3.66 -0.57
C LEU A 33 -3.46 -3.86 0.34
N ASP A 34 -3.32 -3.54 1.63
CA ASP A 34 -4.36 -3.78 2.63
C ASP A 34 -5.75 -3.22 2.28
N PHE A 35 -5.79 -2.03 1.67
CA PHE A 35 -7.01 -1.34 1.26
C PHE A 35 -7.65 -1.90 -0.01
N LEU A 36 -7.00 -2.82 -0.71
CA LEU A 36 -7.53 -3.51 -1.88
C LEU A 36 -8.11 -4.89 -1.56
N VAL A 37 -7.88 -5.40 -0.35
CA VAL A 37 -8.35 -6.74 0.05
C VAL A 37 -9.89 -6.78 0.02
N GLY A 38 -10.42 -7.74 -0.76
CA GLY A 38 -11.85 -7.95 -0.93
C GLY A 38 -12.32 -7.64 -2.35
N SER A 39 -13.46 -6.97 -2.46
CA SER A 39 -14.05 -6.55 -3.73
C SER A 39 -14.85 -5.27 -3.53
N SER A 40 -14.74 -4.33 -4.48
CA SER A 40 -15.48 -3.06 -4.45
C SER A 40 -16.86 -3.13 -5.09
N GLY A 41 -17.23 -4.28 -5.68
CA GLY A 41 -18.50 -4.42 -6.40
C GLY A 41 -18.60 -3.58 -7.68
N ASP A 42 -19.81 -3.52 -8.24
CA ASP A 42 -20.15 -2.88 -9.52
C ASP A 42 -21.09 -1.66 -9.37
N GLU A 43 -21.09 -1.04 -8.18
CA GLU A 43 -21.96 0.10 -7.87
C GLU A 43 -21.76 1.27 -8.86
N VAL A 44 -22.87 1.76 -9.42
CA VAL A 44 -22.87 2.91 -10.33
C VAL A 44 -22.81 4.21 -9.55
N ILE A 45 -21.69 4.91 -9.65
CA ILE A 45 -21.43 6.18 -8.97
C ILE A 45 -22.11 7.36 -9.71
N ARG A 46 -22.28 8.49 -9.02
CA ARG A 46 -22.80 9.75 -9.58
C ARG A 46 -22.15 10.10 -10.92
N GLY A 47 -22.94 10.67 -11.83
CA GLY A 47 -22.48 11.16 -13.12
C GLY A 47 -21.38 12.22 -12.98
N SER A 48 -20.43 12.20 -13.91
CA SER A 48 -19.28 13.11 -13.95
C SER A 48 -19.59 14.50 -14.55
N HIS A 49 -20.83 14.71 -15.01
CA HIS A 49 -21.26 15.87 -15.78
C HIS A 49 -22.61 16.39 -15.29
#